data_AF-A0A0Q0E091-F1
#
_entry.id   AF-A0A0Q0E091-F1
#
_cell.length_a   1.000
_cell.length_b   1.000
_cell.length_c   1.000
_cell.angle_alpha   90.00
_cell.angle_beta   90.00
_cell.angle_gamma   90.00
#
_symmetry.space_group_name_H-M   'P 1'
#
loop_
_entity.id
_entity.type
_entity.pdbx_description
1 polymer ?
#
loop_
_entity_poly.entity_id
_entity_poly.type
_entity_poly.pdbx_seq_one_letter_code
_entity_poly.pdbx_strand_id
1 'polypeptide(L)'
;MQKKESEALGVEEYEAFELVARELHAHFASERKNFAVRVPLNLVSYLFNGILQKSQFSKIQLENAVLELGFSVEARTLRRYISGHSRMTWGTFQQLVLWARSQEWISAWMCRDLILRAQVCEAAQLSARELLNKRKRLFSPSGIRREQAIDCFYANLSILDLERGEKAMKQVRRHDQVKELARSLGLNTPDDF
;
A
#
# COMPACT_ATOMS: atom_id res chain seq x y z
N MET A 1 -7.04 30.68 14.26
CA MET A 1 -6.63 29.97 13.02
C MET A 1 -7.04 28.53 13.20
N GLN A 2 -8.12 28.10 12.55
CA GLN A 2 -8.72 26.78 12.75
C GLN A 2 -7.79 25.70 12.19
N LYS A 3 -7.34 24.78 13.06
CA LYS A 3 -6.75 23.50 12.67
C LYS A 3 -7.75 22.82 11.72
N LYS A 4 -7.43 22.76 10.43
CA LYS A 4 -8.15 21.89 9.51
C LYS A 4 -7.88 20.46 9.97
N GLU A 5 -8.95 19.74 10.26
CA GLU A 5 -8.98 18.32 10.56
C GLU A 5 -8.35 17.52 9.41
N SER A 6 -7.04 17.34 9.49
CA SER A 6 -6.27 16.45 8.64
C SER A 6 -5.36 15.58 9.54
N GLU A 7 -5.92 15.12 10.65
CA GLU A 7 -5.30 14.17 11.58
C GLU A 7 -5.47 12.71 11.10
N ALA A 8 -5.66 12.47 9.80
CA ALA A 8 -6.01 11.13 9.32
C ALA A 8 -4.89 10.09 9.58
N LEU A 9 -3.63 10.53 9.65
CA LEU A 9 -2.47 9.68 9.99
C LEU A 9 -1.39 10.39 10.84
N GLY A 10 -1.65 11.61 11.32
CA GLY A 10 -0.67 12.41 12.07
C GLY A 10 0.55 12.87 11.25
N VAL A 11 0.42 12.94 9.92
CA VAL A 11 1.49 13.45 9.03
C VAL A 11 1.45 14.97 9.04
N GLU A 12 2.53 15.60 9.47
CA GLU A 12 2.68 17.06 9.51
C GLU A 12 2.87 17.66 8.11
N GLU A 13 2.52 18.93 7.93
CA GLU A 13 2.61 19.62 6.63
C GLU A 13 4.02 19.60 6.02
N TYR A 14 5.06 19.69 6.85
CA TYR A 14 6.43 19.60 6.38
C TYR A 14 6.77 18.18 5.88
N GLU A 15 6.27 17.13 6.55
CA GLU A 15 6.48 15.74 6.15
C GLU A 15 5.73 15.43 4.86
N ALA A 16 4.48 15.88 4.75
CA ALA A 16 3.67 15.77 3.53
C ALA A 16 4.42 16.37 2.32
N PHE A 17 4.97 17.57 2.49
CA PHE A 17 5.78 18.21 1.46
C PHE A 17 7.03 17.40 1.13
N GLU A 18 7.82 16.99 2.13
CA GLU A 18 9.06 16.24 1.92
C GLU A 18 8.84 14.91 1.21
N LEU A 19 7.78 14.19 1.55
CA LEU A 19 7.40 12.93 0.91
C LEU A 19 7.12 13.13 -0.58
N VAL A 20 6.29 14.12 -0.93
CA VAL A 20 5.97 14.43 -2.32
C VAL A 20 7.21 14.92 -3.07
N ALA A 21 8.01 15.81 -2.47
CA ALA A 21 9.23 16.34 -3.05
C ALA A 21 10.25 15.22 -3.34
N ARG A 22 10.42 14.27 -2.41
CA ARG A 22 11.30 13.11 -2.59
C ARG A 22 10.89 12.27 -3.80
N GLU A 23 9.60 12.00 -3.95
CA GLU A 23 9.07 11.23 -5.07
C GLU A 23 9.28 11.95 -6.42
N LEU A 24 9.10 13.26 -6.45
CA LEU A 24 9.37 14.09 -7.63
C LEU A 24 10.86 14.10 -7.99
N HIS A 25 11.73 14.31 -7.00
CA HIS A 25 13.18 14.26 -7.19
C HIS A 25 13.62 12.89 -7.71
N ALA A 26 13.11 11.80 -7.14
CA ALA A 26 13.40 10.45 -7.60
C ALA A 26 12.92 10.21 -9.04
N HIS A 27 11.77 10.78 -9.43
CA HIS A 27 11.29 10.71 -10.81
C HIS A 27 12.21 11.45 -11.78
N PHE A 28 12.57 12.70 -11.49
CA PHE A 28 13.49 13.48 -12.34
C PHE A 28 14.86 12.82 -12.48
N ALA A 29 15.38 12.24 -11.40
CA ALA A 29 16.64 11.49 -11.43
C ALA A 29 16.56 10.18 -12.22
N SER A 30 15.36 9.62 -12.41
CA SER A 30 15.18 8.33 -13.09
C SER A 30 15.13 8.42 -14.62
N GLU A 31 15.04 9.63 -15.19
CA GLU A 31 14.87 9.91 -16.62
C GLU A 31 13.69 9.19 -17.30
N ARG A 32 12.78 8.61 -16.51
CA ARG A 32 11.64 7.87 -17.05
C ARG A 32 10.59 8.84 -17.56
N LYS A 33 10.03 8.52 -18.74
CA LYS A 33 8.91 9.27 -19.33
C LYS A 33 7.64 9.27 -18.46
N ASN A 34 7.39 8.18 -17.74
CA ASN A 34 6.17 8.00 -16.96
C ASN A 34 6.49 7.88 -15.47
N PHE A 35 5.71 8.57 -14.65
CA PHE A 35 5.76 8.42 -13.20
C PHE A 35 5.16 7.06 -12.78
N ALA A 36 5.93 6.26 -12.04
CA ALA A 36 5.52 4.92 -11.64
C ALA A 36 4.96 4.92 -10.21
N VAL A 37 3.66 4.62 -10.07
CA VAL A 37 3.01 4.42 -8.76
C VAL A 37 3.12 2.95 -8.38
N ARG A 38 4.14 2.63 -7.58
CA ARG A 38 4.52 1.28 -7.19
C ARG A 38 5.23 1.29 -5.83
N VAL A 39 5.09 0.19 -5.11
CA VAL A 39 5.68 0.01 -3.78
C VAL A 39 7.21 0.18 -3.86
N PRO A 40 7.81 1.01 -2.98
CA PRO A 40 9.26 1.11 -2.84
C PRO A 40 9.91 -0.26 -2.54
N LEU A 41 11.03 -0.55 -3.19
CA LEU A 41 11.68 -1.86 -3.07
C LEU A 41 12.11 -2.17 -1.64
N ASN A 42 12.55 -1.17 -0.88
CA ASN A 42 12.91 -1.33 0.53
C ASN A 42 11.73 -1.80 1.39
N LEU A 43 10.49 -1.35 1.10
CA LEU A 43 9.31 -1.77 1.83
C LEU A 43 8.92 -3.21 1.49
N VAL A 44 9.04 -3.60 0.22
CA VAL A 44 8.86 -4.99 -0.23
C VAL A 44 9.89 -5.91 0.42
N SER A 45 11.17 -5.52 0.41
CA SER A 45 12.25 -6.27 1.05
C SER A 45 12.04 -6.39 2.55
N TYR A 46 11.60 -5.32 3.23
CA TYR A 46 11.31 -5.35 4.65
C TYR A 46 10.22 -6.37 5.02
N LEU A 47 9.12 -6.41 4.25
CA LEU A 47 8.07 -7.42 4.43
C LEU A 47 8.60 -8.84 4.23
N PHE A 48 9.26 -9.13 3.10
CA PHE A 48 9.72 -10.48 2.80
C PHE A 48 10.81 -10.95 3.75
N ASN A 49 11.72 -10.07 4.17
CA ASN A 49 12.72 -10.42 5.17
C ASN A 49 12.06 -10.78 6.51
N GLY A 50 11.04 -10.02 6.94
CA GLY A 50 10.27 -10.33 8.14
C GLY A 50 9.57 -11.70 8.05
N ILE A 51 8.94 -11.98 6.91
CA ILE A 51 8.31 -13.28 6.66
C ILE A 51 9.34 -14.41 6.72
N LEU A 52 10.42 -14.33 5.94
CA LEU A 52 11.45 -15.37 5.86
C LEU A 52 12.08 -15.67 7.22
N GLN A 53 12.30 -14.63 8.05
CA GLN A 53 12.82 -14.80 9.40
C GLN A 53 11.87 -15.57 10.33
N LYS A 54 10.56 -15.40 10.16
CA LYS A 54 9.56 -16.02 11.04
C LYS A 54 9.03 -17.35 10.54
N SER A 55 8.80 -17.50 9.24
CA SER A 55 8.27 -18.72 8.64
C SER A 55 9.31 -19.83 8.48
N GLN A 56 10.61 -19.51 8.60
CA GLN A 56 11.74 -20.42 8.31
C GLN A 56 11.72 -20.99 6.87
N PHE A 57 10.98 -20.35 5.97
CA PHE A 57 10.93 -20.76 4.58
C PHE A 57 12.23 -20.42 3.86
N SER A 58 12.63 -21.30 2.94
CA SER A 58 13.48 -20.90 1.82
C SER A 58 12.72 -19.92 0.91
N LYS A 59 13.45 -19.13 0.12
CA LYS A 59 12.83 -18.23 -0.88
C LYS A 59 11.88 -18.97 -1.84
N ILE A 60 12.22 -20.20 -2.23
CA ILE A 60 11.41 -21.03 -3.14
C ILE A 60 10.10 -21.46 -2.46
N GLN A 61 10.15 -21.86 -1.18
CA GLN A 61 8.94 -22.20 -0.43
C GLN A 61 8.02 -20.99 -0.26
N LEU A 62 8.58 -19.81 -0.01
CA LEU A 62 7.79 -18.57 0.04
C LEU A 62 7.19 -18.21 -1.32
N GLU A 63 7.93 -18.38 -2.41
CA GLU A 63 7.40 -18.20 -3.77
C GLU A 63 6.17 -19.08 -4.01
N ASN A 64 6.26 -20.38 -3.68
CA ASN A 64 5.15 -21.31 -3.84
C ASN A 64 3.94 -20.95 -2.96
N ALA A 65 4.16 -20.62 -1.69
CA ALA A 65 3.10 -20.20 -0.78
C ALA A 65 2.37 -18.93 -1.28
N VAL A 66 3.11 -17.99 -1.87
CA VAL A 66 2.49 -16.78 -2.43
C VAL A 66 1.74 -17.06 -3.75
N LEU A 67 2.17 -18.03 -4.55
CA LEU A 67 1.43 -18.45 -5.75
C LEU A 67 0.04 -19.01 -5.40
N GLU A 68 -0.07 -19.74 -4.29
CA GLU A 68 -1.33 -20.33 -3.84
C GLU A 68 -2.39 -19.28 -3.44
N LEU A 69 -1.97 -18.03 -3.16
CA LEU A 69 -2.89 -16.93 -2.87
C LEU A 69 -3.68 -16.46 -4.10
N GLY A 70 -3.37 -16.98 -5.28
CA GLY A 70 -4.13 -16.68 -6.50
C GLY A 70 -4.06 -15.21 -6.89
N PHE A 71 -2.97 -14.51 -6.54
CA PHE A 71 -2.75 -13.16 -7.06
C PHE A 71 -2.76 -13.21 -8.59
N SER A 72 -3.42 -12.24 -9.23
CA SER A 72 -3.42 -12.07 -10.68
C SER A 72 -2.06 -11.54 -11.17
N VAL A 73 -1.00 -12.28 -10.85
CA VAL A 73 0.40 -11.94 -11.12
C VAL A 73 1.09 -13.20 -11.60
N GLU A 74 1.71 -13.13 -12.77
CA GLU A 74 2.49 -14.23 -13.32
C GLU A 74 3.62 -14.65 -12.37
N ALA A 75 3.92 -15.95 -12.30
CA ALA A 75 4.96 -16.50 -11.42
C ALA A 75 6.34 -15.85 -11.62
N ARG A 76 6.67 -15.44 -12.85
CA ARG A 76 7.91 -14.69 -13.15
C ARG A 76 7.94 -13.33 -12.47
N THR A 77 6.81 -12.62 -12.46
CA THR A 77 6.69 -11.29 -11.85
C THR A 77 6.77 -11.41 -10.33
N LEU A 78 6.15 -12.44 -9.75
CA LEU A 78 6.26 -12.74 -8.32
C LEU A 78 7.70 -13.02 -7.88
N ARG A 79 8.44 -13.87 -8.63
CA ARG A 79 9.87 -14.12 -8.40
C ARG A 79 10.69 -12.83 -8.35
N ARG A 80 10.39 -11.90 -9.26
CA ARG A 80 11.05 -10.59 -9.30
C ARG A 80 10.63 -9.70 -8.13
N TYR A 81 9.42 -9.83 -7.58
CA TYR A 81 9.04 -9.13 -6.34
C TYR A 81 9.83 -9.64 -5.15
N ILE A 82 9.85 -10.96 -4.93
CA ILE A 82 10.55 -11.59 -3.80
C ILE A 82 12.05 -11.33 -3.87
N SER A 83 12.60 -11.34 -5.09
CA SER A 83 14.02 -11.05 -5.31
C SER A 83 14.34 -9.54 -5.36
N GLY A 84 13.36 -8.63 -5.22
CA GLY A 84 13.58 -7.18 -5.24
C GLY A 84 13.92 -6.58 -6.62
N HIS A 85 13.72 -7.33 -7.71
CA HIS A 85 14.03 -6.93 -9.09
C HIS A 85 12.86 -6.29 -9.85
N SER A 86 11.70 -6.16 -9.20
CA SER A 86 10.52 -5.49 -9.77
C SER A 86 9.72 -4.82 -8.66
N ARG A 87 9.07 -3.70 -9.00
CA ARG A 87 8.22 -2.97 -8.05
C ARG A 87 6.80 -3.52 -8.09
N MET A 88 6.24 -3.76 -6.92
CA MET A 88 4.92 -4.33 -6.71
C MET A 88 3.82 -3.26 -6.80
N THR A 89 2.59 -3.67 -7.14
CA THR A 89 1.42 -2.81 -6.98
C THR A 89 1.06 -2.66 -5.49
N TRP A 90 0.47 -1.52 -5.11
CA TRP A 90 0.08 -1.28 -3.73
C TRP A 90 -0.98 -2.26 -3.22
N GLY A 91 -1.95 -2.63 -4.06
CA GLY A 91 -2.98 -3.62 -3.72
C GLY A 91 -2.40 -5.00 -3.41
N THR A 92 -1.48 -5.51 -4.24
CA THR A 92 -0.81 -6.80 -3.97
C THR A 92 0.02 -6.74 -2.69
N PHE A 93 0.71 -5.62 -2.44
CA PHE A 93 1.49 -5.45 -1.21
C PHE A 93 0.60 -5.47 0.03
N GLN A 94 -0.51 -4.73 0.04
CA GLN A 94 -1.44 -4.71 1.18
C GLN A 94 -2.04 -6.10 1.44
N GLN A 95 -2.42 -6.83 0.39
CA GLN A 95 -2.91 -8.20 0.53
C GLN A 95 -1.85 -9.13 1.12
N LEU A 96 -0.60 -9.01 0.69
CA LEU A 96 0.53 -9.78 1.25
C LEU A 96 0.79 -9.45 2.72
N VAL A 97 0.69 -8.19 3.13
CA VAL A 97 0.84 -7.80 4.54
C VAL A 97 -0.26 -8.43 5.38
N LEU A 98 -1.52 -8.37 4.95
CA LEU A 98 -2.65 -8.96 5.66
C LEU A 98 -2.56 -10.48 5.74
N TRP A 99 -2.15 -11.12 4.64
CA TRP A 99 -1.90 -12.56 4.62
C TRP A 99 -0.76 -12.95 5.55
N ALA A 100 0.39 -12.27 5.48
CA ALA A 100 1.51 -12.54 6.39
C ALA A 100 1.10 -12.37 7.87
N ARG A 101 0.18 -11.43 8.16
CA ARG A 101 -0.40 -11.27 9.48
C ARG A 101 -1.32 -12.44 9.86
N SER A 102 -2.14 -12.94 8.94
CA SER A 102 -3.02 -14.09 9.22
C SER A 102 -2.25 -15.40 9.44
N GLN A 103 -1.05 -15.51 8.87
CA GLN A 103 -0.11 -16.60 9.14
C GLN A 103 0.76 -16.38 10.39
N GLU A 104 0.57 -15.27 11.11
CA GLU A 104 1.37 -14.89 12.29
C GLU A 104 2.87 -14.70 12.03
N TRP A 105 3.29 -14.60 10.76
CA TRP A 105 4.69 -14.37 10.40
C TRP A 105 5.13 -12.92 10.59
N ILE A 106 4.18 -12.00 10.76
CA ILE A 106 4.47 -10.62 11.20
C ILE A 106 3.58 -10.26 12.39
N SER A 107 4.12 -9.43 13.28
CA SER A 107 3.36 -8.97 14.45
C SER A 107 2.25 -8.00 14.05
N ALA A 108 1.25 -7.84 14.94
CA ALA A 108 0.20 -6.84 14.75
C ALA A 108 0.76 -5.41 14.61
N TRP A 109 1.82 -5.09 15.36
CA TRP A 109 2.51 -3.80 15.25
C TRP A 109 3.18 -3.63 13.88
N MET A 110 3.91 -4.65 13.39
CA MET A 110 4.56 -4.59 12.07
C MET A 110 3.53 -4.50 10.94
N CYS A 111 2.42 -5.22 11.05
CA CYS A 111 1.29 -5.10 10.12
C CYS A 111 0.78 -3.65 10.09
N ARG A 112 0.49 -3.06 11.25
CA ARG A 112 0.03 -1.67 11.35
C ARG A 112 1.03 -0.69 10.74
N ASP A 113 2.32 -0.77 11.12
CA ASP A 113 3.38 0.09 10.57
C ASP A 113 3.47 -0.02 9.04
N LEU A 114 3.47 -1.25 8.49
CA LEU A 114 3.53 -1.48 7.04
C LEU A 114 2.32 -0.92 6.29
N ILE A 115 1.12 -1.08 6.84
CA ILE A 115 -0.11 -0.55 6.25
C ILE A 115 -0.09 0.99 6.27
N LEU A 116 0.33 1.61 7.37
CA LEU A 116 0.45 3.07 7.50
C LEU A 116 1.48 3.63 6.51
N ARG A 117 2.68 3.04 6.47
CA ARG A 117 3.73 3.42 5.51
C ARG A 117 3.25 3.27 4.07
N ALA A 118 2.49 2.22 3.77
CA ALA A 118 1.94 2.03 2.44
C ALA A 118 0.99 3.17 2.04
N GLN A 119 0.11 3.66 2.93
CA GLN A 119 -0.79 4.77 2.58
C GLN A 119 -0.02 6.06 2.35
N VAL A 120 0.91 6.37 3.26
CA VAL A 120 1.68 7.62 3.19
C VAL A 120 2.51 7.66 1.90
N CYS A 121 3.21 6.56 1.58
CA CYS A 121 4.00 6.48 0.35
C CYS A 121 3.11 6.46 -0.91
N GLU A 122 1.98 5.76 -0.90
CA GLU A 122 1.05 5.72 -2.03
C GLU A 122 0.45 7.11 -2.30
N ALA A 123 0.00 7.82 -1.25
CA ALA A 123 -0.50 9.18 -1.34
C ALA A 123 0.56 10.13 -1.92
N ALA A 124 1.81 10.04 -1.45
CA ALA A 124 2.91 10.84 -1.96
C ALA A 124 3.15 10.61 -3.46
N GLN A 125 3.17 9.33 -3.90
CA GLN A 125 3.34 8.97 -5.30
C GLN A 125 2.18 9.41 -6.19
N LEU A 126 0.93 9.25 -5.72
CA LEU A 126 -0.26 9.71 -6.43
C LEU A 126 -0.22 11.23 -6.61
N SER A 127 0.14 11.94 -5.55
CA SER A 127 0.24 13.40 -5.55
C SER A 127 1.33 13.90 -6.49
N ALA A 128 2.52 13.30 -6.44
CA ALA A 128 3.61 13.61 -7.35
C ALA A 128 3.19 13.40 -8.82
N ARG A 129 2.53 12.27 -9.13
CA ARG A 129 2.00 11.99 -10.47
C ARG A 129 0.95 13.01 -10.90
N GLU A 130 0.04 13.37 -10.02
CA GLU A 130 -1.03 14.33 -10.31
C GLU A 130 -0.46 15.72 -10.61
N LEU A 131 0.50 16.19 -9.82
CA LEU A 131 1.20 17.46 -10.04
C LEU A 131 1.92 17.47 -11.40
N LEU A 132 2.64 16.38 -11.74
CA LEU A 132 3.31 16.23 -13.04
C LEU A 132 2.30 16.28 -14.21
N ASN A 133 1.17 15.59 -14.08
CA ASN A 133 0.14 15.54 -15.11
C ASN A 133 -0.56 16.90 -15.30
N LYS A 134 -0.90 17.60 -14.19
CA LYS A 134 -1.55 18.92 -14.23
C LYS A 134 -0.74 19.96 -14.99
N ARG A 135 0.59 19.85 -14.98
CA ARG A 135 1.49 20.81 -15.66
C ARG A 135 1.96 20.38 -17.05
N LYS A 136 1.33 19.36 -17.66
CA LYS A 136 1.52 18.91 -19.05
C LYS A 136 2.96 19.10 -19.57
N ARG A 137 3.90 18.26 -19.14
CA ARG A 137 5.24 18.05 -19.74
C ARG A 137 6.19 19.26 -19.87
N LEU A 138 5.83 20.47 -19.44
CA LEU A 138 6.73 21.64 -19.37
C LEU A 138 7.18 21.86 -17.91
N PHE A 139 7.84 20.86 -17.33
CA PHE A 139 8.11 20.82 -15.89
C PHE A 139 9.53 21.27 -15.57
N SER A 140 9.70 22.29 -14.72
CA SER A 140 10.94 22.52 -13.98
C SER A 140 10.77 22.07 -12.53
N PRO A 141 11.80 21.46 -11.90
CA PRO A 141 11.77 21.06 -10.49
C PRO A 141 11.47 22.22 -9.53
N SER A 142 11.81 23.46 -9.92
CA SER A 142 11.59 24.68 -9.14
C SER A 142 10.15 25.21 -9.17
N GLY A 143 9.26 24.61 -9.96
CA GLY A 143 7.92 25.17 -10.18
C GLY A 143 6.88 24.83 -9.11
N ILE A 144 7.08 23.78 -8.30
CA ILE A 144 6.05 23.29 -7.38
C ILE A 144 6.05 24.12 -6.11
N ARG A 145 4.91 24.77 -5.84
CA ARG A 145 4.71 25.47 -4.58
C ARG A 145 4.46 24.46 -3.47
N ARG A 146 5.03 24.71 -2.30
CA ARG A 146 4.91 23.85 -1.12
C ARG A 146 3.45 23.55 -0.79
N GLU A 147 2.60 24.58 -0.83
CA GLU A 147 1.18 24.48 -0.50
C GLU A 147 0.45 23.53 -1.47
N GLN A 148 0.78 23.59 -2.77
CA GLN A 148 0.17 22.71 -3.77
C GLN A 148 0.52 21.24 -3.55
N ALA A 149 1.74 20.95 -3.08
CA ALA A 149 2.15 19.59 -2.77
C ALA A 149 1.44 19.06 -1.52
N ILE A 150 1.32 19.90 -0.49
CA ILE A 150 0.62 19.57 0.76
C ILE A 150 -0.86 19.31 0.49
N ASP A 151 -1.54 20.21 -0.20
CA ASP A 151 -2.97 20.08 -0.52
C ASP A 151 -3.25 18.80 -1.32
N CYS A 152 -2.40 18.53 -2.32
CA CYS A 152 -2.52 17.34 -3.15
C CYS A 152 -2.27 16.05 -2.34
N PHE A 153 -1.32 16.08 -1.41
CA PHE A 153 -1.04 14.97 -0.49
C PHE A 153 -2.24 14.64 0.38
N TYR A 154 -2.78 15.62 1.11
CA TYR A 154 -3.91 15.37 2.01
C TYR A 154 -5.18 14.98 1.27
N ALA A 155 -5.41 15.53 0.06
CA ALA A 155 -6.52 15.10 -0.78
C ALA A 155 -6.40 13.61 -1.17
N ASN A 156 -5.22 13.18 -1.66
CA ASN A 156 -5.00 11.78 -2.02
C ASN A 156 -4.99 10.84 -0.81
N LEU A 157 -4.48 11.31 0.34
CA LEU A 157 -4.51 10.55 1.58
C LEU A 157 -5.95 10.29 2.04
N SER A 158 -6.79 11.33 2.04
CA SER A 158 -8.20 11.22 2.41
C SER A 158 -8.98 10.27 1.49
N ILE A 159 -8.68 10.29 0.18
CA ILE A 159 -9.28 9.36 -0.78
C ILE A 159 -8.88 7.91 -0.46
N LEU A 160 -7.59 7.65 -0.19
CA LEU A 160 -7.11 6.31 0.13
C LEU A 160 -7.70 5.77 1.44
N ASP A 161 -7.93 6.64 2.42
CA ASP A 161 -8.60 6.29 3.68
C ASP A 161 -10.07 5.94 3.45
N LEU A 162 -10.79 6.74 2.65
CA LEU A 162 -12.17 6.47 2.29
C LEU A 162 -12.32 5.16 1.51
N GLU A 163 -11.51 4.94 0.47
CA GLU A 163 -11.54 3.71 -0.32
C GLU A 163 -11.29 2.46 0.54
N ARG A 164 -10.46 2.59 1.57
CA ARG A 164 -10.21 1.52 2.53
C ARG A 164 -11.40 1.27 3.44
N GLY A 165 -11.98 2.33 3.99
CA GLY A 165 -13.22 2.23 4.77
C GLY A 165 -14.30 1.51 3.98
N GLU A 166 -14.47 1.87 2.71
CA GLU A 166 -15.41 1.17 1.83
C GLU A 166 -15.06 -0.30 1.58
N LYS A 167 -13.79 -0.62 1.32
CA LYS A 167 -13.36 -2.01 1.08
C LYS A 167 -13.57 -2.87 2.33
N ALA A 168 -13.24 -2.34 3.51
CA ALA A 168 -13.47 -3.01 4.79
C ALA A 168 -14.97 -3.23 5.03
N MET A 169 -15.80 -2.20 4.82
CA MET A 169 -17.26 -2.31 4.94
C MET A 169 -17.85 -3.31 3.96
N LYS A 170 -17.39 -3.34 2.70
CA LYS A 170 -17.82 -4.31 1.69
C LYS A 170 -17.43 -5.74 2.09
N GLN A 171 -16.25 -5.94 2.70
CA GLN A 171 -15.83 -7.25 3.20
C GLN A 171 -16.66 -7.71 4.40
N VAL A 172 -16.90 -6.83 5.38
CA VAL A 172 -17.77 -7.12 6.54
C VAL A 172 -19.17 -7.51 6.07
N ARG A 173 -19.78 -6.71 5.19
CA ARG A 173 -21.11 -7.01 4.63
C ARG A 173 -21.15 -8.36 3.92
N ARG A 174 -20.12 -8.70 3.13
CA ARG A 174 -20.03 -10.01 2.47
C ARG A 174 -19.89 -11.15 3.47
N HIS A 175 -19.10 -10.95 4.52
CA HIS A 175 -18.91 -11.96 5.55
C HIS A 175 -20.19 -12.18 6.37
N ASP A 176 -20.92 -11.12 6.71
CA ASP A 176 -22.21 -11.19 7.36
C ASP A 176 -23.24 -11.91 6.48
N GLN A 177 -23.30 -11.58 5.19
CA GLN A 177 -24.15 -12.29 4.21
C GLN A 177 -23.80 -13.78 4.09
N VAL A 178 -22.51 -14.13 4.10
CA VAL A 178 -22.06 -15.52 4.08
C VAL A 178 -22.45 -16.24 5.38
N LYS A 179 -22.31 -15.58 6.54
CA LYS A 179 -22.76 -16.11 7.83
C LYS A 179 -24.27 -16.29 7.89
N GLU A 180 -25.05 -15.33 7.40
CA GLU A 180 -26.52 -15.44 7.31
C GLU A 180 -26.94 -16.56 6.36
N LEU A 181 -26.30 -16.68 5.20
CA LEU A 181 -26.55 -17.78 4.26
C LEU A 181 -26.22 -19.14 4.89
N ALA A 182 -25.06 -19.26 5.55
CA ALA A 182 -24.67 -20.49 6.24
C ALA A 182 -25.68 -20.87 7.35
N ARG A 183 -26.15 -19.89 8.14
CA ARG A 183 -27.23 -20.09 9.13
C ARG A 183 -28.53 -20.55 8.47
N SER A 184 -28.92 -19.94 7.35
CA SER A 184 -30.14 -20.31 6.62
C SER A 184 -30.08 -21.73 6.03
N LEU A 185 -28.88 -22.22 5.75
CA LEU A 185 -28.61 -23.56 5.25
C LEU A 185 -28.38 -24.60 6.36
N GLY A 186 -28.48 -24.21 7.65
CA GLY A 186 -28.21 -25.10 8.78
C GLY A 186 -26.73 -25.46 8.96
N LEU A 187 -25.84 -24.76 8.27
CA LEU A 187 -24.38 -24.93 8.34
C LEU A 187 -23.84 -24.04 9.46
N ASN A 188 -24.09 -24.42 10.72
CA ASN A 188 -23.47 -23.73 11.85
C ASN A 188 -21.95 -23.94 11.78
N THR A 189 -21.20 -22.86 11.53
CA THR A 189 -19.77 -22.84 11.82
C THR A 189 -19.65 -22.78 13.35
N PRO A 190 -18.89 -23.67 14.00
CA PRO A 190 -18.64 -23.53 15.42
C PRO A 190 -17.93 -22.18 15.64
N ASP A 191 -18.57 -21.32 16.43
CA ASP A 191 -17.96 -20.11 16.96
C ASP A 191 -16.86 -20.55 17.94
N ASP A 192 -15.60 -20.55 17.52
CA ASP A 192 -14.45 -20.74 18.42
C ASP A 192 -13.72 -19.40 18.64
N PHE A 193 -13.96 -18.87 19.85
CA PHE A 193 -13.20 -17.97 20.74
C PHE A 193 -12.32 -16.84 20.18
#